data_AF-A0A2M7JGK3-F1
#
_entry.id   AF-A0A2M7JGK3-F1
#
_cell.length_a   1.000
_cell.length_b   1.000
_cell.length_c   1.000
_cell.angle_alpha   90.00
_cell.angle_beta   90.00
_cell.angle_gamma   90.00
#
_symmetry.space_group_name_H-M   'P 1'
#
loop_
_entity.id
_entity.type
_entity.pdbx_description
1 polymer ?
#
loop_
_entity_poly.entity_id
_entity_poly.type
_entity_poly.pdbx_seq_one_letter_code
_entity_poly.pdbx_strand_id
1 'polypeptide(L)'
;HEGLKDYQRYNDRWLSIITSRDSIGAKDQAAKKYRMFFMASYNLDRFRSFLFSSRFFERFDVEDSSQERIKKDDEALLEFAFDWLDFSLFGKKKPSISIHSPGHDHVL
;
A
#
# COMPACT_ATOMS: atom_id res chain seq x y z
N HIS A 1 19.79 -18.26 10.46
CA HIS A 1 19.69 -18.36 8.99
C HIS A 1 18.33 -17.88 8.43
N GLU A 2 17.39 -17.39 9.25
CA GLU A 2 16.06 -16.92 8.77
C GLU A 2 16.10 -15.59 8.00
N GLY A 3 16.90 -14.60 8.44
CA GLY A 3 16.90 -13.27 7.82
C GLY A 3 17.32 -13.19 6.34
N LEU A 4 17.97 -14.23 5.78
CA LEU A 4 18.32 -14.25 4.35
C LEU A 4 17.11 -14.54 3.45
N LYS A 5 16.15 -15.36 3.91
CA LYS A 5 14.96 -15.69 3.11
C LYS A 5 13.97 -14.54 3.07
N ASP A 6 13.78 -13.87 4.21
CA ASP A 6 12.91 -12.70 4.30
C ASP A 6 13.50 -11.54 3.50
N TYR A 7 14.82 -11.33 3.59
CA TYR A 7 15.53 -10.34 2.77
C TYR A 7 15.36 -10.61 1.27
N GLN A 8 15.53 -11.84 0.81
CA GLN A 8 15.33 -12.21 -0.60
C GLN A 8 13.89 -11.95 -1.05
N ARG A 9 12.89 -12.39 -0.28
CA ARG A 9 11.46 -12.17 -0.59
C ARG A 9 11.11 -10.68 -0.72
N TYR A 10 11.57 -9.86 0.23
CA TYR A 10 11.31 -8.43 0.21
C TYR A 10 12.07 -7.71 -0.90
N ASN A 11 13.32 -8.12 -1.16
CA ASN A 11 14.13 -7.57 -2.23
C ASN A 11 13.55 -7.87 -3.61
N ASP A 12 13.09 -9.10 -3.86
CA ASP A 12 12.49 -9.48 -5.15
C ASP A 12 11.19 -8.70 -5.42
N ARG A 13 10.38 -8.52 -4.38
CA ARG A 13 9.16 -7.71 -4.46
C ARG A 13 9.47 -6.25 -4.74
N TRP A 14 10.44 -5.67 -4.05
CA TRP A 14 10.91 -4.32 -4.30
C TRP A 14 11.48 -4.14 -5.72
N LEU A 15 12.31 -5.08 -6.18
CA LEU A 15 12.88 -5.08 -7.54
C LEU A 15 11.78 -5.12 -8.61
N SER A 16 10.73 -5.92 -8.42
CA SER A 16 9.60 -5.96 -9.35
C SER A 16 8.87 -4.62 -9.50
N ILE A 17 8.84 -3.81 -8.43
CA ILE A 17 8.18 -2.51 -8.42
C ILE A 17 9.05 -1.48 -9.14
N ILE A 18 10.36 -1.42 -8.83
CA ILE A 18 11.25 -0.41 -9.43
C ILE A 18 11.58 -0.67 -10.90
N THR A 19 11.59 -1.94 -11.31
CA THR A 19 11.90 -2.33 -12.70
C THR A 19 10.67 -2.41 -13.59
N SER A 20 9.47 -2.17 -13.04
CA SER A 20 8.23 -2.17 -13.80
C SER A 20 8.26 -1.12 -14.91
N ARG A 21 7.84 -1.52 -16.10
CA ARG A 21 7.68 -0.64 -17.28
C ARG A 21 6.24 -0.11 -17.38
N ASP A 22 5.39 -0.44 -16.42
CA ASP A 22 3.99 -0.01 -16.38
C ASP A 22 3.92 1.52 -16.21
N SER A 23 3.03 2.16 -16.96
CA SER A 23 2.80 3.59 -16.84
C SER A 23 2.20 3.91 -15.47
N ILE A 24 2.86 4.78 -14.72
CA ILE A 24 2.32 5.35 -13.49
C ILE A 24 1.29 6.44 -13.74
N GLY A 25 0.82 6.65 -14.98
CA GLY A 25 -0.22 7.64 -15.31
C GLY A 25 0.33 8.95 -15.90
N ALA A 26 -0.54 9.94 -16.07
CA ALA A 26 -0.18 11.22 -16.68
C ALA A 26 0.85 12.00 -15.84
N LYS A 27 1.63 12.89 -16.49
CA LYS A 27 2.78 13.60 -15.86
C LYS A 27 2.40 14.36 -14.58
N ASP A 28 1.18 14.90 -14.53
CA ASP A 28 0.60 15.60 -13.37
C ASP A 28 0.36 14.65 -12.17
N GLN A 29 0.02 13.39 -12.43
CA GLN A 29 -0.23 12.37 -11.39
C GLN A 29 1.04 11.62 -10.96
N ALA A 30 2.07 11.64 -11.79
CA ALA A 30 3.34 10.98 -11.52
C ALA A 30 4.00 11.49 -10.23
N ALA A 31 4.02 12.81 -10.00
CA ALA A 31 4.63 13.39 -8.79
C ALA A 31 3.97 12.89 -7.49
N LYS A 32 2.64 12.78 -7.48
CA LYS A 32 1.88 12.27 -6.33
C LYS A 32 2.17 10.79 -6.09
N LYS A 33 2.22 9.99 -7.16
CA LYS A 33 2.56 8.56 -7.08
C LYS A 33 4.00 8.31 -6.63
N TYR A 34 4.96 9.10 -7.12
CA TYR A 34 6.34 9.05 -6.62
C TYR A 34 6.42 9.38 -5.14
N ARG A 35 5.69 10.40 -4.67
CA ARG A 35 5.63 10.72 -3.23
C ARG A 35 5.09 9.56 -2.40
N MET A 36 4.05 8.87 -2.88
CA MET A 36 3.52 7.67 -2.22
C MET A 36 4.55 6.53 -2.23
N PHE A 37 5.22 6.32 -3.37
CA PHE A 37 6.29 5.34 -3.50
C PHE A 37 7.43 5.55 -2.50
N PHE A 38 7.97 6.77 -2.43
CA PHE A 38 9.06 7.10 -1.52
C PHE A 38 8.66 6.94 -0.07
N MET A 39 7.45 7.36 0.30
CA MET A 39 6.96 7.25 1.68
C MET A 39 6.84 5.79 2.12
N ALA A 40 6.16 4.96 1.32
CA ALA A 40 5.95 3.55 1.66
C ALA A 40 7.24 2.70 1.60
N SER A 41 8.22 3.09 0.78
CA SER A 41 9.47 2.31 0.62
C SER A 41 10.59 2.69 1.58
N TYR A 42 10.69 3.97 2.00
CA TYR A 42 11.83 4.47 2.77
C TYR A 42 11.48 5.06 4.14
N ASN A 43 10.19 5.20 4.47
CA ASN A 43 9.77 5.75 5.75
C ASN A 43 8.47 5.09 6.23
N LEU A 44 8.61 3.86 6.76
CA LEU A 44 7.48 3.08 7.27
C LEU A 44 6.75 3.78 8.42
N ASP A 45 7.45 4.47 9.32
CA ASP A 45 6.79 5.23 10.38
C ASP A 45 5.88 6.34 9.85
N ARG A 46 6.37 7.12 8.87
CA ARG A 46 5.57 8.15 8.20
C ARG A 46 4.42 7.52 7.41
N PHE A 47 4.64 6.36 6.79
CA PHE A 47 3.59 5.62 6.11
C PHE A 47 2.50 5.18 7.09
N ARG A 48 2.87 4.60 8.24
CA ARG A 48 1.94 4.29 9.34
C ARG A 48 1.16 5.53 9.78
N SER A 49 1.85 6.63 10.07
CA SER A 49 1.17 7.89 10.42
C SER A 49 0.21 8.35 9.33
N PHE A 50 0.58 8.23 8.05
CA PHE A 50 -0.31 8.57 6.94
C PHE A 50 -1.58 7.70 6.94
N LEU A 51 -1.49 6.40 7.18
CA LEU A 51 -2.66 5.51 7.23
C LEU A 51 -3.63 5.94 8.36
N PHE A 52 -3.11 6.17 9.56
CA PHE A 52 -3.95 6.40 10.75
C PHE A 52 -4.29 7.87 11.04
N SER A 53 -3.58 8.82 10.45
CA SER A 53 -3.80 10.26 10.65
C SER A 53 -4.42 10.97 9.44
N SER A 54 -4.82 10.21 8.42
CA SER A 54 -5.52 10.73 7.25
C SER A 54 -6.85 10.01 7.03
N ARG A 55 -7.60 10.44 6.02
CA ARG A 55 -8.87 9.82 5.59
C ARG A 55 -8.64 8.55 4.76
N PHE A 56 -7.57 7.80 5.05
CA PHE A 56 -7.19 6.62 4.27
C PHE A 56 -8.25 5.53 4.39
N PHE A 57 -8.58 5.13 5.62
CA PHE A 57 -9.57 4.08 5.90
C PHE A 57 -11.02 4.52 5.64
N GLU A 58 -11.26 5.82 5.39
CA GLU A 58 -12.56 6.28 4.88
C GLU A 58 -12.71 6.06 3.36
N ARG A 59 -11.60 5.90 2.64
CA ARG A 59 -11.57 5.78 1.17
C ARG A 59 -11.31 4.35 0.71
N PHE A 60 -10.57 3.61 1.52
CA PHE A 60 -10.16 2.24 1.22
C PHE A 60 -10.63 1.32 2.33
N ASP A 61 -11.20 0.20 1.91
CA ASP A 61 -11.64 -0.84 2.81
C ASP A 61 -10.47 -1.78 3.13
N VAL A 62 -10.20 -1.91 4.43
CA VAL A 62 -9.15 -2.71 5.03
C VAL A 62 -9.71 -3.28 6.31
N GLU A 63 -9.70 -4.61 6.47
CA GLU A 63 -10.27 -5.26 7.65
C GLU A 63 -9.67 -4.71 8.96
N ASP A 64 -10.51 -4.55 9.98
CA ASP A 64 -10.09 -4.04 11.31
C ASP A 64 -8.93 -4.87 11.90
N SER A 65 -8.95 -6.19 11.71
CA SER A 65 -7.87 -7.10 12.11
C SER A 65 -6.53 -6.73 11.45
N SER A 66 -6.56 -6.34 10.17
CA SER A 66 -5.40 -5.88 9.42
C SER A 66 -4.96 -4.50 9.89
N GLN A 67 -5.90 -3.58 10.15
CA GLN A 67 -5.59 -2.26 10.72
C GLN A 67 -4.88 -2.37 12.07
N GLU A 68 -5.35 -3.24 12.96
CA GLU A 68 -4.70 -3.45 14.26
C GLU A 68 -3.28 -4.00 14.13
N ARG A 69 -3.06 -4.92 13.19
CA ARG A 69 -1.74 -5.49 12.91
C ARG A 69 -0.78 -4.43 12.37
N ILE A 70 -1.13 -3.73 11.29
CA ILE A 70 -0.22 -2.74 10.66
C ILE A 70 0.08 -1.54 11.58
N LYS A 71 -0.78 -1.30 12.60
CA LYS A 71 -0.55 -0.29 13.64
C LYS A 71 0.60 -0.67 14.59
N LYS A 72 0.82 -1.96 14.85
CA LYS A 72 1.71 -2.44 15.93
C LYS A 72 2.89 -3.28 15.43
N ASP A 73 2.79 -3.83 14.23
CA ASP A 73 3.76 -4.76 13.65
C ASP A 73 4.36 -4.15 12.38
N ASP A 74 5.68 -3.94 12.39
CA ASP A 74 6.43 -3.36 11.27
C ASP A 74 6.47 -4.31 10.07
N GLU A 75 6.46 -5.63 10.29
CA GLU A 75 6.46 -6.61 9.21
C GLU A 75 5.10 -6.62 8.51
N ALA A 76 4.01 -6.67 9.28
CA ALA A 76 2.66 -6.54 8.72
C ALA A 76 2.47 -5.21 7.95
N LEU A 77 3.03 -4.12 8.47
CA LEU A 77 3.00 -2.82 7.80
C LEU A 77 3.78 -2.84 6.48
N LEU A 78 4.94 -3.48 6.44
CA LEU A 78 5.76 -3.63 5.24
C LEU A 78 5.05 -4.47 4.17
N GLU A 79 4.43 -5.58 4.56
CA GLU A 79 3.63 -6.40 3.64
C GLU A 79 2.47 -5.60 3.03
N PHE A 80 1.77 -4.84 3.87
CA PHE A 80 0.71 -3.94 3.43
C PHE A 80 1.24 -2.81 2.52
N ALA A 81 2.42 -2.26 2.80
CA ALA A 81 3.04 -1.24 1.98
C ALA A 81 3.26 -1.73 0.54
N PHE A 82 3.68 -2.98 0.35
CA PHE A 82 3.84 -3.53 -1.00
C PHE A 82 2.51 -3.71 -1.73
N ASP A 83 1.46 -4.18 -1.06
CA ASP A 83 0.13 -4.27 -1.65
C ASP A 83 -0.41 -2.87 -2.02
N TRP A 84 -0.22 -1.90 -1.13
CA TRP A 84 -0.56 -0.50 -1.38
C TRP A 84 0.19 0.07 -2.59
N LEU A 85 1.49 -0.23 -2.76
CA LEU A 85 2.27 0.23 -3.90
C LEU A 85 1.77 -0.37 -5.21
N ASP A 86 1.54 -1.68 -5.24
CA ASP A 86 1.00 -2.34 -6.43
C ASP A 86 -0.38 -1.78 -6.82
N PHE A 87 -1.24 -1.54 -5.84
CA PHE A 87 -2.56 -0.95 -6.06
C PHE A 87 -2.46 0.51 -6.52
N SER A 88 -1.70 1.34 -5.80
CA SER A 88 -1.64 2.79 -6.03
C SER A 88 -0.85 3.19 -7.28
N LEU A 89 0.17 2.41 -7.65
CA LEU A 89 0.98 2.68 -8.84
C LEU A 89 0.34 2.09 -10.10
N PHE A 90 -0.08 0.83 -10.05
CA PHE A 90 -0.47 0.04 -11.22
C PHE A 90 -1.98 -0.26 -11.31
N GLY A 91 -2.78 0.12 -10.30
CA GLY A 91 -4.22 -0.17 -10.29
C GLY A 91 -4.56 -1.65 -10.11
N LYS A 92 -3.61 -2.47 -9.63
CA LYS A 92 -3.81 -3.91 -9.41
C LYS A 92 -4.68 -4.11 -8.17
N LYS A 93 -5.73 -4.94 -8.28
CA LYS A 93 -6.50 -5.38 -7.11
C LYS A 93 -5.60 -6.19 -6.18
N LYS A 94 -5.71 -5.95 -4.87
CA LYS A 94 -4.94 -6.66 -3.85
C LYS A 94 -5.86 -7.15 -2.73
N PRO A 95 -5.54 -8.29 -2.10
CA PRO A 95 -6.41 -8.90 -1.09
C PRO A 95 -6.53 -8.04 0.18
N SER A 96 -5.51 -7.24 0.49
CA SER A 96 -5.45 -6.40 1.70
C SER A 96 -6.09 -5.03 1.53
N ILE A 97 -6.50 -4.63 0.33
CA ILE A 97 -7.09 -3.32 0.09
C ILE A 97 -8.07 -3.31 -1.08
N SER A 98 -9.24 -2.74 -0.85
CA SER A 98 -10.21 -2.45 -1.90
C SER A 98 -10.70 -1.00 -1.81
N ILE A 99 -11.25 -0.48 -2.91
CA ILE A 99 -11.83 0.88 -2.94
C ILE A 99 -13.24 0.78 -2.38
N HIS A 100 -13.61 1.72 -1.51
CA HIS A 100 -15.01 1.88 -1.12
C HIS A 100 -15.85 2.19 -2.38
N SER A 101 -16.64 1.23 -2.85
CA SER A 101 -17.62 1.48 -3.91
C SER A 101 -18.81 2.22 -3.29
N PRO A 102 -19.09 3.48 -3.66
CA PRO A 102 -20.33 4.11 -3.24
C PRO A 102 -21.45 3.51 -4.08
N GLY A 103 -22.23 2.58 -3.52
CA GLY A 103 -23.40 2.03 -4.21
C GLY A 103 -23.93 0.72 -3.65
N HIS A 104 -24.67 0.79 -2.54
CA HIS A 104 -25.96 0.11 -2.30
C HIS A 104 -26.47 0.52 -0.89
N ASP A 105 -26.55 1.84 -0.63
CA ASP A 105 -27.47 2.29 0.42
C ASP A 105 -28.88 2.06 -0.13
N HIS A 106 -29.60 1.20 0.57
CA HIS A 106 -30.98 0.83 0.31
C HIS A 106 -31.84 2.07 0.04
N VAL A 107 -32.37 2.14 -1.19
CA VAL A 107 -33.59 2.91 -1.44
C VAL A 107 -34.71 2.18 -0.70
N LEU A 108 -35.15 2.76 0.41
CA LEU A 108 -36.46 2.49 1.02
C LEU A 108 -37.55 3.23 0.23
#